data_AF-A0A946HED9-F1
#
_entry.id   AF-A0A946HED9-F1
#
_cell.length_a   1.000
_cell.length_b   1.000
_cell.length_c   1.000
_cell.angle_alpha   90.00
_cell.angle_beta   90.00
_cell.angle_gamma   90.00
#
_symmetry.space_group_name_H-M   'P 1'
#
loop_
_entity.id
_entity.type
_entity.pdbx_description
1 polymer ?
#
loop_
_entity_poly.entity_id
_entity_poly.type
_entity_poly.pdbx_seq_one_letter_code
_entity_poly.pdbx_strand_id
1 'polypeptide(L)'
;MDLNIKKINTPFKIEDFDDPIQNITKYVVEDIKFSDDTYEAGRICFLDSLACAYMALSDESCLLRLGGYIPDSIVKPNVIVPGTSMKLDPIRAAFSFTACIRWLDYNDT
;
A
#
# COMPACT_ATOMS: atom_id res chain seq x y z
N MET A 1 -1.05 -16.15 -6.02
CA MET A 1 -0.28 -16.08 -4.75
C MET A 1 -1.20 -16.64 -3.70
N ASP A 2 -0.98 -17.89 -3.26
CA ASP A 2 -1.88 -18.55 -2.30
C ASP A 2 -1.77 -17.88 -0.93
N LEU A 3 -2.57 -16.85 -0.71
CA LEU A 3 -2.80 -16.30 0.61
C LEU A 3 -3.57 -17.37 1.38
N ASN A 4 -2.84 -18.14 2.18
CA ASN A 4 -3.38 -19.13 3.10
C ASN A 4 -4.10 -18.39 4.26
N ILE A 5 -5.20 -17.72 3.92
CA ILE A 5 -6.07 -17.04 4.88
C ILE A 5 -6.74 -18.16 5.66
N LYS A 6 -6.19 -18.49 6.83
CA LYS A 6 -6.90 -19.29 7.83
C LYS A 6 -8.29 -18.68 7.94
N LYS A 7 -9.35 -19.47 7.69
CA LYS A 7 -10.73 -19.07 7.96
C LYS A 7 -10.79 -18.60 9.41
N ILE A 8 -10.78 -17.28 9.60
CA ILE A 8 -10.97 -16.68 10.91
C ILE A 8 -12.42 -17.01 11.25
N ASN A 9 -12.62 -17.69 12.38
CA ASN A 9 -13.96 -18.06 12.80
C ASN A 9 -14.64 -16.81 13.35
N THR A 10 -15.16 -15.98 12.46
CA THR A 10 -15.89 -14.75 12.79
C THR A 10 -17.36 -15.08 13.01
N PRO A 11 -18.04 -14.41 13.96
CA PRO A 11 -19.48 -14.60 14.17
C PRO A 11 -20.32 -14.02 13.03
N PHE A 12 -19.71 -13.21 12.16
CA PHE A 12 -20.34 -12.55 11.03
C PHE A 12 -20.15 -13.35 9.74
N LYS A 13 -21.22 -13.43 8.94
CA LYS A 13 -21.21 -13.94 7.57
C LYS A 13 -21.14 -12.78 6.58
N ILE A 14 -20.77 -13.07 5.33
CA ILE A 14 -20.62 -12.01 4.32
C ILE A 14 -21.97 -11.35 4.01
N GLU A 15 -23.06 -12.12 4.11
CA GLU A 15 -24.44 -11.66 3.87
C GLU A 15 -24.94 -10.69 4.95
N ASP A 16 -24.22 -10.56 6.07
CA ASP A 16 -24.57 -9.63 7.15
C ASP A 16 -24.11 -8.18 6.86
N PHE A 17 -23.30 -7.96 5.81
CA PHE A 17 -22.75 -6.65 5.43
C PHE A 17 -23.56 -5.98 4.32
N ASP A 18 -23.48 -4.65 4.19
CA ASP A 18 -24.11 -3.93 3.09
C ASP A 18 -23.55 -4.35 1.73
N ASP A 19 -24.39 -4.27 0.69
CA ASP A 19 -24.06 -4.69 -0.68
C ASP A 19 -22.70 -4.16 -1.20
N PRO A 20 -22.30 -2.89 -0.98
CA PRO A 20 -20.98 -2.41 -1.44
C PRO A 20 -19.81 -3.18 -0.84
N ILE A 21 -19.89 -3.52 0.46
CA ILE A 21 -18.84 -4.27 1.17
C ILE A 21 -18.79 -5.70 0.63
N GLN A 22 -19.95 -6.31 0.42
CA GLN A 22 -20.04 -7.64 -0.17
C GLN A 22 -19.42 -7.68 -1.57
N ASN A 23 -19.75 -6.70 -2.42
CA ASN A 23 -19.30 -6.65 -3.81
C ASN A 23 -17.78 -6.45 -3.91
N ILE A 24 -17.20 -5.53 -3.11
CA ILE A 24 -15.75 -5.33 -3.06
C ILE A 24 -15.06 -6.61 -2.56
N THR A 25 -15.59 -7.24 -1.52
CA THR A 25 -14.99 -8.46 -0.96
C THR A 25 -15.00 -9.59 -1.96
N LYS A 26 -16.14 -9.83 -2.64
CA LYS A 26 -16.25 -10.84 -3.71
C LYS A 26 -15.23 -10.57 -4.81
N TYR A 27 -15.15 -9.34 -5.31
CA TYR A 27 -14.19 -8.96 -6.34
C TYR A 27 -12.72 -9.20 -5.94
N VAL A 28 -12.32 -8.83 -4.72
CA VAL A 28 -10.92 -8.90 -4.27
C VAL A 28 -10.43 -10.34 -4.03
N VAL A 29 -11.32 -11.24 -3.60
CA VAL A 29 -10.96 -12.63 -3.27
C VAL A 29 -11.12 -13.59 -4.45
N GLU A 30 -11.74 -13.15 -5.54
CA GLU A 30 -11.85 -13.92 -6.77
C GLU A 30 -10.50 -14.04 -7.50
N ASP A 31 -10.22 -15.21 -8.08
CA ASP A 31 -9.05 -15.43 -8.92
C ASP A 31 -9.30 -14.88 -10.33
N ILE A 32 -9.26 -13.56 -10.45
CA ILE A 32 -9.50 -12.84 -11.70
C ILE A 32 -8.20 -12.76 -12.50
N LYS A 33 -8.23 -13.24 -13.76
CA LYS A 33 -7.14 -13.01 -14.72
C LYS A 33 -7.42 -11.74 -15.51
N PHE A 34 -6.47 -10.80 -15.48
CA PHE A 34 -6.54 -9.57 -16.27
C PHE A 34 -5.90 -9.75 -17.66
N SER A 35 -6.18 -8.83 -18.58
CA SER A 35 -5.53 -8.82 -19.90
C SER A 35 -4.06 -8.41 -19.81
N ASP A 36 -3.28 -8.77 -20.82
CA ASP A 36 -1.86 -8.37 -20.92
C ASP A 36 -1.70 -6.84 -20.87
N ASP A 37 -2.57 -6.09 -21.58
CA ASP A 37 -2.60 -4.62 -21.53
C ASP A 37 -2.84 -4.08 -20.11
N THR A 38 -3.68 -4.76 -19.32
CA THR A 38 -3.96 -4.37 -17.93
C THR A 38 -2.74 -4.57 -17.03
N TYR A 39 -2.05 -5.70 -17.19
CA TYR A 39 -0.81 -5.98 -16.45
C TYR A 39 0.31 -5.02 -16.86
N GLU A 40 0.42 -4.66 -18.15
CA GLU A 40 1.42 -3.69 -18.61
C GLU A 40 1.11 -2.27 -18.09
N ALA A 41 -0.15 -1.84 -18.12
CA ALA A 41 -0.56 -0.58 -17.50
C ALA A 41 -0.23 -0.54 -15.99
N GLY A 42 -0.51 -1.62 -15.26
CA GLY A 42 -0.15 -1.76 -13.84
C GLY A 42 1.36 -1.70 -13.60
N ARG A 43 2.17 -2.30 -14.49
CA ARG A 43 3.64 -2.24 -14.43
C ARG A 43 4.14 -0.81 -14.65
N ILE A 44 3.57 -0.09 -15.60
CA ILE A 44 3.93 1.31 -15.88
C ILE A 44 3.55 2.21 -14.70
N CYS A 45 2.31 2.09 -14.19
CA CYS A 45 1.83 2.84 -13.01
C CYS A 45 2.72 2.60 -11.78
N PHE A 46 3.17 1.36 -11.56
CA PHE A 46 4.09 1.03 -10.48
C PHE A 46 5.46 1.74 -10.63
N LEU A 47 6.03 1.77 -11.83
CA LEU A 47 7.30 2.46 -12.10
C LEU A 47 7.17 3.98 -11.97
N ASP A 48 6.06 4.54 -12.43
CA ASP A 48 5.73 5.96 -12.28
C ASP A 48 5.59 6.38 -10.81
N SER A 49 4.83 5.62 -10.03
CA SER A 49 4.68 5.82 -8.59
C SER A 49 6.03 5.79 -7.86
N LEU A 50 6.90 4.83 -8.21
CA LEU A 50 8.25 4.77 -7.67
C LEU A 50 9.04 6.04 -8.01
N ALA A 51 9.05 6.46 -9.28
CA ALA A 51 9.75 7.65 -9.71
C ALA A 51 9.27 8.91 -8.97
N CYS A 52 7.96 9.09 -8.82
CA CYS A 52 7.35 10.17 -8.05
C CYS A 52 7.83 10.16 -6.59
N ALA A 53 7.82 8.98 -5.95
CA ALA A 53 8.30 8.84 -4.59
C ALA A 53 9.79 9.22 -4.44
N TYR A 54 10.66 8.78 -5.35
CA TYR A 54 12.08 9.13 -5.33
C TYR A 54 12.33 10.62 -5.55
N MET A 55 11.57 11.27 -6.43
CA MET A 55 11.67 12.71 -6.65
C MET A 55 11.29 13.49 -5.39
N ALA A 56 10.24 13.07 -4.68
CA ALA A 56 9.79 13.71 -3.44
C ALA A 56 10.84 13.68 -2.32
N LEU A 57 11.73 12.68 -2.30
CA LEU A 57 12.82 12.60 -1.31
C LEU A 57 13.85 13.75 -1.43
N SER A 58 13.83 14.52 -2.52
CA SER A 58 14.64 15.73 -2.65
C SER A 58 14.05 16.96 -1.96
N ASP A 59 12.76 16.90 -1.56
CA ASP A 59 12.10 17.95 -0.78
C ASP A 59 12.25 17.68 0.72
N GLU A 60 12.98 18.56 1.41
CA GLU A 60 13.20 18.48 2.85
C GLU A 60 11.87 18.49 3.65
N SER A 61 10.84 19.19 3.16
CA SER A 61 9.52 19.21 3.78
C SER A 61 8.83 17.85 3.74
N CYS A 62 9.07 17.06 2.67
CA CYS A 62 8.59 15.69 2.57
C CYS A 62 9.32 14.81 3.59
N LEU A 63 10.67 14.86 3.57
CA LEU A 63 11.53 14.04 4.44
C LEU A 63 11.22 14.23 5.93
N LEU A 64 11.00 15.47 6.37
CA LEU A 64 10.69 15.81 7.76
C LEU A 64 9.40 15.16 8.29
N ARG A 65 8.51 14.72 7.41
CA ARG A 65 7.22 14.11 7.76
C ARG A 65 7.23 12.58 7.69
N LEU A 66 8.29 11.98 7.17
CA LEU A 66 8.41 10.53 7.08
C LEU A 66 8.66 9.90 8.46
N GLY A 67 8.41 8.60 8.58
CA GLY A 67 8.69 7.84 9.80
C GLY A 67 7.54 7.83 10.80
N GLY A 68 6.78 8.91 10.96
CA GLY A 68 5.65 8.99 11.91
C GLY A 68 6.06 8.88 13.39
N TYR A 69 5.21 9.38 14.31
CA TYR A 69 5.47 9.34 15.75
C TYR A 69 4.63 8.25 16.44
N ILE A 70 5.27 7.18 16.90
CA ILE A 70 4.68 6.20 17.83
C ILE A 70 5.73 5.90 18.93
N PRO A 71 5.51 6.36 20.17
CA PRO A 71 6.35 5.97 21.32
C PRO A 71 6.40 4.45 21.47
N ASP A 72 7.59 3.91 21.76
CA ASP A 72 7.84 2.51 22.18
C ASP A 72 7.56 1.38 21.17
N SER A 73 7.43 1.68 19.87
CA SER A 73 7.21 0.67 18.83
C SER A 73 8.54 0.13 18.24
N ILE A 74 9.11 -0.89 18.87
CA ILE A 74 10.01 -1.85 18.19
C ILE A 74 9.16 -3.02 17.72
N VAL A 75 8.65 -2.94 16.49
CA VAL A 75 7.85 -4.01 15.90
C VAL A 75 8.65 -4.71 14.80
N LYS A 76 8.94 -6.00 15.00
CA LYS A 76 9.36 -6.89 13.92
C LYS A 76 8.08 -7.46 13.28
N PRO A 77 7.91 -7.48 11.95
CA PRO A 77 8.89 -7.21 10.88
C PRO A 77 9.05 -5.72 10.52
N ASN A 78 10.26 -5.37 10.10
CA ASN A 78 10.60 -4.02 9.62
C ASN A 78 10.44 -3.95 8.10
N VAL A 79 9.56 -3.08 7.62
CA VAL A 79 9.41 -2.70 6.21
C VAL A 79 10.39 -1.57 5.90
N ILE A 80 11.09 -1.70 4.77
CA ILE A 80 12.03 -0.67 4.28
C ILE A 80 11.23 0.31 3.45
N VAL A 81 11.40 1.61 3.70
CA VAL A 81 10.87 2.66 2.82
C VAL A 81 11.85 2.88 1.67
N PRO A 82 11.48 2.57 0.40
CA PRO A 82 12.37 2.70 -0.74
C PRO A 82 13.01 4.08 -0.85
N GLY A 83 14.30 4.12 -1.17
CA GLY A 83 15.07 5.37 -1.28
C GLY A 83 15.53 5.98 0.05
N THR A 84 15.21 5.36 1.18
CA THR A 84 15.66 5.80 2.51
C THR A 84 16.38 4.67 3.25
N SER A 85 17.03 5.01 4.35
CA SER A 85 17.55 4.03 5.32
C SER A 85 16.53 3.62 6.38
N MET A 86 15.29 4.13 6.30
CA MET A 86 14.25 3.91 7.31
C MET A 86 13.75 2.47 7.30
N LYS A 87 13.66 1.90 8.51
CA LYS A 87 13.08 0.60 8.80
C LYS A 87 11.95 0.80 9.79
N LEU A 88 10.71 0.66 9.32
CA LEU A 88 9.50 1.02 10.05
C LEU A 88 8.57 -0.19 10.15
N ASP A 89 7.59 -0.16 11.03
CA ASP A 89 6.50 -1.14 10.96
C ASP A 89 5.62 -0.89 9.71
N PRO A 90 4.78 -1.85 9.30
CA PRO A 90 3.99 -1.74 8.07
C PRO A 90 3.10 -0.50 7.99
N ILE A 91 2.57 -0.01 9.13
CA ILE A 91 1.68 1.16 9.15
C ILE A 91 2.49 2.42 8.83
N ARG A 92 3.61 2.61 9.52
CA ARG A 92 4.50 3.77 9.31
C ARG A 92 5.19 3.74 7.95
N ALA A 93 5.54 2.55 7.45
CA ALA A 93 6.10 2.40 6.12
C ALA A 93 5.09 2.72 5.01
N ALA A 94 3.85 2.23 5.14
CA ALA A 94 2.78 2.55 4.18
C ALA A 94 2.53 4.06 4.12
N PHE A 95 2.37 4.71 5.28
CA PHE A 95 2.23 6.17 5.34
C PHE A 95 3.39 6.90 4.67
N SER A 96 4.63 6.55 5.04
CA SER A 96 5.82 7.26 4.55
C SER A 96 5.96 7.12 3.04
N PHE A 97 5.79 5.91 2.50
CA PHE A 97 5.97 5.69 1.07
C PHE A 97 4.83 6.31 0.24
N THR A 98 3.57 6.17 0.66
CA THR A 98 2.44 6.80 -0.04
C THR A 98 2.49 8.32 0.02
N ALA A 99 2.94 8.90 1.14
CA ALA A 99 3.16 10.34 1.24
C ALA A 99 4.19 10.82 0.21
N CYS A 100 5.29 10.07 -0.01
CA CYS A 100 6.26 10.39 -1.05
C CYS A 100 5.65 10.31 -2.46
N ILE A 101 4.90 9.24 -2.79
CA ILE A 101 4.28 9.07 -4.12
C ILE A 101 3.43 10.29 -4.48
N ARG A 102 2.60 10.75 -3.55
CA ARG A 102 1.63 11.83 -3.80
C ARG A 102 2.18 13.24 -3.56
N TRP A 103 3.36 13.38 -2.97
CA TRP A 103 3.88 14.66 -2.45
C TRP A 103 3.90 15.79 -3.48
N LEU A 104 4.40 15.50 -4.68
CA LEU A 104 4.60 16.48 -5.76
C LEU A 104 3.42 16.57 -6.73
N ASP A 105 2.39 15.73 -6.55
CA ASP A 105 1.23 15.66 -7.45
C ASP A 105 1.57 15.31 -8.91
N TYR A 106 2.51 14.38 -9.09
CA TYR A 106 2.94 13.88 -10.40
C TYR A 106 2.53 12.44 -10.68
N ASN A 107 1.96 11.75 -9.70
CA ASN A 107 1.47 10.40 -9.91
C ASN A 107 0.23 10.40 -10.84
N ASP A 108 -0.16 9.22 -11.28
CA ASP A 108 -1.31 8.98 -12.13
C ASP A 108 -2.64 9.65 -11.66
N THR A 109 -3.51 9.94 -12.63
CA THR A 109 -4.87 10.49 -12.45
C THR A 109 -5.84 9.83 -13.40
#